data_AF-A0AAQ3WSQ4-F1
#
_entry.id   AF-A0AAQ3WSQ4-F1
#
_cell.length_a   1.000
_cell.length_b   1.000
_cell.length_c   1.000
_cell.angle_alpha   90.00
_cell.angle_beta   90.00
_cell.angle_gamma   90.00
#
_symmetry.space_group_name_H-M   'P 1'
#
loop_
_entity.id
_entity.type
_entity.pdbx_description
1 polymer ?
#
loop_
_entity_poly.entity_id
_entity_poly.type
_entity_poly.pdbx_seq_one_letter_code
_entity_poly.pdbx_strand_id
1 'polypeptide(L)'
;MRPRLVLFGDSITEQSFQPGGWGAALADRFARKADVVLRGFSGYNTRWALKVLPRAMEGAAAAAADPAAVTVFFGANDASLPDRVQAHQNVPLDEYRTNLRAICAYFKEQWPSAAIILITPPPIHEPARIRDIYGDDDPSRQPERTNEAAGSYAQACITVGKELGHPVIDIWTKMQEFPDWQTCALSDGLHFTPTGNKILFDEVVKTLASIGFSQERLPSDLPLYHEIDPKDPMKALGA
;
A
#
# COMPACT_ATOMS: atom_id res chain seq x y z
N MET A 1 9.25 22.43 -4.53
CA MET A 1 9.51 20.97 -4.50
C MET A 1 8.23 20.28 -4.10
N ARG A 2 7.77 19.30 -4.88
CA ARG A 2 6.51 18.60 -4.63
C ARG A 2 6.61 17.71 -3.39
N PRO A 3 5.55 17.61 -2.56
CA PRO A 3 5.49 16.59 -1.53
C PRO A 3 5.52 15.18 -2.14
N ARG A 4 5.97 14.21 -1.36
CA ARG A 4 6.03 12.79 -1.77
C ARG A 4 5.02 11.94 -1.01
N LEU A 5 4.46 10.96 -1.70
CA LEU A 5 3.69 9.85 -1.14
C LEU A 5 4.52 8.57 -1.32
N VAL A 6 4.98 7.97 -0.23
CA VAL A 6 5.76 6.73 -0.29
C VAL A 6 4.84 5.53 -0.10
N LEU A 7 4.89 4.57 -1.02
CA LEU A 7 4.10 3.34 -0.96
C LEU A 7 4.99 2.17 -0.54
N PHE A 8 4.92 1.76 0.72
CA PHE A 8 5.75 0.67 1.26
C PHE A 8 4.91 -0.57 1.54
N GLY A 9 5.29 -1.72 0.97
CA GLY A 9 4.51 -2.94 1.09
C GLY A 9 5.10 -4.14 0.36
N ASP A 10 4.27 -5.16 0.17
CA ASP A 10 4.64 -6.41 -0.50
C ASP A 10 4.35 -6.38 -2.03
N SER A 11 4.04 -7.54 -2.63
CA SER A 11 3.71 -7.69 -4.05
C SER A 11 2.51 -6.85 -4.49
N ILE A 12 1.52 -6.65 -3.62
CA ILE A 12 0.33 -5.84 -3.95
C ILE A 12 0.73 -4.36 -4.12
N THR A 13 1.73 -3.93 -3.35
CA THR A 13 2.34 -2.61 -3.53
C THR A 13 3.26 -2.58 -4.75
N GLU A 14 4.10 -3.60 -4.95
CA GLU A 14 5.01 -3.68 -6.12
C GLU A 14 4.25 -3.59 -7.45
N GLN A 15 3.10 -4.26 -7.53
CA GLN A 15 2.24 -4.29 -8.72
C GLN A 15 1.36 -3.04 -8.86
N SER A 16 1.37 -2.10 -7.90
CA SER A 16 0.44 -0.96 -7.88
C SER A 16 0.64 0.03 -9.03
N PHE A 17 1.77 -0.05 -9.74
CA PHE A 17 2.07 0.76 -10.92
C PHE A 17 1.76 0.06 -12.25
N GLN A 18 1.27 -1.19 -12.22
CA GLN A 18 0.77 -1.85 -13.42
C GLN A 18 -0.47 -1.13 -13.98
N PRO A 19 -0.86 -1.36 -15.26
CA PRO A 19 -2.07 -0.78 -15.83
C PRO A 19 -3.31 -1.07 -14.97
N GLY A 20 -4.01 -0.03 -14.53
CA GLY A 20 -5.16 -0.14 -13.61
C GLY A 20 -4.78 -0.25 -12.13
N GLY A 21 -3.50 -0.15 -11.79
CA GLY A 21 -2.98 -0.20 -10.43
C GLY A 21 -3.23 1.06 -9.60
N TRP A 22 -3.41 0.91 -8.29
CA TRP A 22 -3.75 2.00 -7.38
C TRP A 22 -2.62 3.06 -7.24
N GLY A 23 -1.36 2.66 -7.36
CA GLY A 23 -0.21 3.55 -7.34
C GLY A 23 -0.09 4.39 -8.61
N ALA A 24 -0.35 3.78 -9.78
CA ALA A 24 -0.45 4.50 -11.05
C ALA A 24 -1.62 5.52 -11.01
N ALA A 25 -2.77 5.11 -10.48
CA ALA A 25 -3.93 6.00 -10.32
C ALA A 25 -3.63 7.17 -9.36
N LEU A 26 -2.86 6.96 -8.29
CA LEU A 26 -2.40 8.05 -7.42
C LEU A 26 -1.46 9.02 -8.16
N ALA A 27 -0.51 8.50 -8.95
CA ALA A 27 0.42 9.32 -9.71
C ALA A 27 -0.31 10.22 -10.73
N ASP A 28 -1.35 9.67 -11.38
CA ASP A 28 -2.24 10.42 -12.26
C ASP A 28 -3.06 11.47 -11.50
N ARG A 29 -3.73 11.08 -10.41
CA ARG A 29 -4.57 11.96 -9.56
C ARG A 29 -3.81 13.20 -9.07
N PHE A 30 -2.54 13.02 -8.71
CA PHE A 30 -1.67 14.06 -8.16
C PHE A 30 -0.63 14.59 -9.16
N ALA A 31 -0.82 14.35 -10.47
CA ALA A 31 0.08 14.84 -11.50
C ALA A 31 0.37 16.35 -11.34
N ARG A 32 1.65 16.72 -11.43
CA ARG A 32 2.17 18.08 -11.21
C ARG A 32 1.97 18.66 -9.80
N LYS A 33 1.54 17.85 -8.82
CA LYS A 33 1.26 18.28 -7.44
C LYS A 33 1.99 17.46 -6.38
N ALA A 34 2.13 16.16 -6.58
CA ALA A 34 2.90 15.28 -5.68
C ALA A 34 3.61 14.19 -6.48
N ASP A 35 4.73 13.69 -5.95
CA ASP A 35 5.39 12.52 -6.51
C ASP A 35 4.97 11.27 -5.71
N VAL A 36 4.69 10.18 -6.43
CA VAL A 36 4.37 8.89 -5.82
C VAL A 36 5.58 7.97 -5.95
N VAL A 37 6.08 7.48 -4.83
CA VAL A 37 7.34 6.72 -4.75
C VAL A 37 7.05 5.28 -4.34
N LEU A 38 7.25 4.35 -5.27
CA LEU A 38 7.04 2.93 -5.05
C LEU A 38 8.19 2.29 -4.26
N ARG A 39 7.86 1.55 -3.20
CA ARG A 39 8.73 0.68 -2.40
C ARG A 39 8.01 -0.64 -2.06
N GLY A 40 7.50 -1.31 -3.09
CA GLY A 40 6.93 -2.65 -2.98
C GLY A 40 7.98 -3.76 -3.15
N PHE A 41 7.83 -4.85 -2.41
CA PHE A 41 8.74 -6.00 -2.45
C PHE A 41 7.97 -7.32 -2.46
N SER A 42 7.87 -7.95 -3.63
CA SER A 42 7.10 -9.17 -3.83
C SER A 42 7.51 -10.30 -2.90
N GLY A 43 6.52 -10.91 -2.25
CA GLY A 43 6.70 -12.03 -1.30
C GLY A 43 7.20 -11.63 0.10
N TYR A 44 7.51 -10.35 0.36
CA TYR A 44 8.02 -9.94 1.66
C TYR A 44 6.95 -9.97 2.76
N ASN A 45 7.35 -10.42 3.94
CA ASN A 45 6.59 -10.26 5.19
C ASN A 45 7.17 -9.14 6.06
N THR A 46 6.51 -8.81 7.17
CA THR A 46 6.95 -7.72 8.05
C THR A 46 8.31 -7.98 8.70
N ARG A 47 8.66 -9.25 8.96
CA ARG A 47 9.97 -9.64 9.52
C ARG A 47 11.11 -9.25 8.58
N TRP A 48 10.96 -9.51 7.28
CA TRP A 48 11.98 -9.15 6.29
C TRP A 48 11.95 -7.67 5.93
N ALA A 49 10.76 -7.07 5.90
CA ALA A 49 10.59 -5.62 5.68
C ALA A 49 11.43 -4.80 6.66
N LEU A 50 11.44 -5.16 7.95
CA LEU A 50 12.27 -4.52 8.97
C LEU A 50 13.77 -4.61 8.69
N LYS A 51 14.24 -5.71 8.11
CA LYS A 51 15.68 -5.92 7.83
C LYS A 51 16.17 -5.05 6.68
N VAL A 52 15.30 -4.73 5.74
CA VAL A 52 15.65 -3.94 4.55
C VAL A 52 15.22 -2.48 4.67
N LEU A 53 14.49 -2.11 5.72
CA LEU A 53 13.84 -0.80 5.87
C LEU A 53 14.77 0.39 5.57
N PRO A 54 16.01 0.48 6.11
CA PRO A 54 16.89 1.61 5.82
C PRO A 54 17.25 1.70 4.34
N ARG A 55 17.64 0.57 3.74
CA ARG A 55 18.00 0.49 2.33
C ARG A 55 16.81 0.72 1.42
N ALA A 56 15.64 0.21 1.79
CA ALA A 56 14.41 0.40 1.04
C ALA A 56 14.00 1.88 1.00
N MET A 57 14.28 2.66 2.05
CA MET A 57 13.92 4.07 2.12
C MET A 57 14.97 5.02 1.54
N GLU A 58 16.10 4.51 1.03
CA GLU A 58 17.08 5.32 0.30
C GLU A 58 16.41 6.04 -0.88
N GLY A 59 16.60 7.37 -0.92
CA GLY A 59 16.01 8.24 -1.94
C GLY A 59 14.47 8.33 -1.93
N ALA A 60 13.78 7.73 -0.95
CA ALA A 60 12.33 7.75 -0.88
C ALA A 60 11.79 9.15 -0.54
N ALA A 61 12.48 9.88 0.35
CA ALA A 61 12.25 11.29 0.63
C ALA A 61 13.26 12.20 -0.08
N ALA A 62 12.92 13.48 -0.20
CA ALA A 62 13.88 14.49 -0.65
C ALA A 62 14.79 14.88 0.52
N ALA A 63 16.03 15.28 0.23
CA ALA A 63 17.03 15.57 1.26
C ALA A 63 16.62 16.68 2.26
N ALA A 64 15.65 17.53 1.90
CA ALA A 64 15.22 18.67 2.69
C ALA A 64 13.75 18.60 3.16
N ALA A 65 13.04 17.50 2.91
CA ALA A 65 11.63 17.39 3.28
C ALA A 65 11.16 15.94 3.50
N ASP A 66 10.46 15.74 4.61
CA ASP A 66 9.71 14.51 4.89
C ASP A 66 8.65 14.26 3.80
N PRO A 67 8.31 12.99 3.51
CA PRO A 67 7.13 12.67 2.73
C PRO A 67 5.86 13.21 3.41
N ALA A 68 4.85 13.57 2.63
CA ALA A 68 3.56 13.94 3.18
C ALA A 68 2.87 12.74 3.84
N ALA A 69 2.98 11.56 3.22
CA ALA A 69 2.49 10.32 3.79
C ALA A 69 3.32 9.11 3.35
N VAL A 70 3.29 8.07 4.19
CA VAL A 70 3.83 6.73 3.91
C VAL A 70 2.71 5.72 4.14
N THR A 71 2.39 4.90 3.14
CA THR A 71 1.52 3.74 3.36
C THR A 71 2.36 2.55 3.80
N VAL A 72 1.85 1.76 4.75
CA VAL A 72 2.44 0.49 5.17
C VAL A 72 1.42 -0.61 4.90
N PHE A 73 1.68 -1.43 3.89
CA PHE A 73 0.77 -2.45 3.38
C PHE A 73 1.43 -3.82 3.38
N PHE A 74 1.34 -4.50 4.53
CA PHE A 74 1.86 -5.85 4.76
C PHE A 74 0.84 -6.67 5.54
N GLY A 75 1.00 -8.00 5.50
CA GLY A 75 0.17 -8.95 6.22
C GLY A 75 -0.31 -10.09 5.35
N ALA A 76 -0.37 -9.91 4.03
CA ALA A 76 -0.81 -10.96 3.11
C ALA A 76 0.11 -12.17 3.17
N ASN A 77 1.43 -11.91 3.17
CA ASN A 77 2.45 -12.94 3.31
C ASN A 77 2.57 -13.45 4.75
N ASP A 78 2.51 -12.55 5.74
CA ASP A 78 2.56 -12.88 7.17
C ASP A 78 1.43 -13.86 7.56
N ALA A 79 0.24 -13.70 6.98
CA ALA A 79 -0.95 -14.52 7.24
C ALA A 79 -0.96 -15.90 6.56
N SER A 80 0.14 -16.30 5.90
CA SER A 80 0.28 -17.68 5.42
C SER A 80 0.16 -18.67 6.56
N LEU A 81 -0.43 -19.83 6.33
CA LEU A 81 -0.58 -20.86 7.36
C LEU A 81 0.79 -21.51 7.67
N PRO A 82 1.14 -21.69 8.95
CA PRO A 82 2.49 -22.08 9.37
C PRO A 82 2.83 -23.56 9.08
N ASP A 83 1.83 -24.38 8.72
CA ASP A 83 1.94 -25.81 8.46
C ASP A 83 1.63 -26.18 6.99
N ARG A 84 1.61 -25.18 6.10
CA ARG A 84 1.26 -25.33 4.68
C ARG A 84 2.43 -25.01 3.74
N VAL A 85 2.21 -25.19 2.43
CA VAL A 85 3.10 -24.60 1.44
C VAL A 85 3.18 -23.09 1.69
N GLN A 86 4.31 -22.44 1.38
CA GLN A 86 4.56 -21.04 1.74
C GLN A 86 4.65 -20.72 3.26
N ALA A 87 4.69 -21.71 4.16
CA ALA A 87 4.88 -21.48 5.59
C ALA A 87 6.11 -20.61 5.95
N HIS A 88 7.13 -20.59 5.10
CA HIS A 88 8.31 -19.74 5.28
C HIS A 88 8.01 -18.23 5.25
N GLN A 89 6.85 -17.83 4.70
CA GLN A 89 6.38 -16.45 4.70
C GLN A 89 5.63 -16.08 5.99
N ASN A 90 5.16 -17.08 6.77
CA ASN A 90 4.41 -16.83 8.00
C ASN A 90 5.22 -16.01 9.03
N VAL A 91 4.51 -15.06 9.65
CA VAL A 91 5.00 -14.32 10.80
C VAL A 91 3.92 -14.42 11.88
N PRO A 92 4.19 -15.05 13.05
CA PRO A 92 3.19 -15.19 14.11
C PRO A 92 2.52 -13.87 14.47
N LEU A 93 1.23 -13.92 14.79
CA LEU A 93 0.39 -12.72 14.91
C LEU A 93 0.93 -11.67 15.90
N ASP A 94 1.53 -12.09 17.01
CA ASP A 94 2.14 -11.18 17.98
C ASP A 94 3.44 -10.54 17.46
N GLU A 95 4.22 -11.29 16.68
CA GLU A 95 5.39 -10.76 15.99
C GLU A 95 4.96 -9.78 14.91
N TYR A 96 3.91 -10.08 14.12
CA TYR A 96 3.36 -9.16 13.12
C TYR A 96 2.97 -7.82 13.75
N ARG A 97 2.25 -7.82 14.88
CA ARG A 97 1.90 -6.58 15.62
C ARG A 97 3.16 -5.82 16.07
N THR A 98 4.13 -6.54 16.61
CA THR A 98 5.41 -5.96 17.05
C THR A 98 6.15 -5.32 15.88
N ASN A 99 6.18 -6.01 14.74
CA ASN A 99 6.86 -5.54 13.54
C ASN A 99 6.17 -4.30 12.96
N LEU A 100 4.84 -4.26 12.90
CA LEU A 100 4.11 -3.06 12.46
C LEU A 100 4.42 -1.86 13.35
N ARG A 101 4.47 -2.02 14.68
CA ARG A 101 4.85 -0.94 15.61
C ARG A 101 6.28 -0.46 15.35
N ALA A 102 7.21 -1.39 15.13
CA ALA A 102 8.60 -1.06 14.84
C ALA A 102 8.78 -0.33 13.50
N ILE A 103 8.06 -0.75 12.44
CA ILE A 103 8.04 -0.06 11.14
C ILE A 103 7.50 1.37 11.29
N CYS A 104 6.39 1.55 12.03
CA CYS A 104 5.82 2.88 12.26
C CYS A 104 6.77 3.77 13.09
N ALA A 105 7.40 3.21 14.12
CA ALA A 105 8.38 3.92 14.94
C ALA A 105 9.58 4.40 14.11
N TYR A 106 10.10 3.54 13.22
CA TYR A 106 11.18 3.93 12.30
C TYR A 106 10.76 5.12 11.42
N PHE A 107 9.56 5.10 10.84
CA PHE A 107 9.10 6.21 10.02
C PHE A 107 8.91 7.49 10.83
N LYS A 108 8.49 7.41 12.10
CA LYS A 108 8.40 8.59 12.98
C LYS A 108 9.76 9.13 13.42
N GLU A 109 10.76 8.27 13.56
CA GLU A 109 12.13 8.71 13.82
C GLU A 109 12.75 9.38 12.59
N GLN A 110 12.58 8.76 11.41
CA GLN A 110 13.15 9.22 10.16
C GLN A 110 12.43 10.45 9.59
N TRP A 111 11.10 10.47 9.66
CA TRP A 111 10.22 11.50 9.11
C TRP A 111 9.12 11.89 10.12
N PRO A 112 9.46 12.69 11.15
CA PRO A 112 8.54 13.01 12.24
C PRO A 112 7.20 13.60 11.78
N SER A 113 7.22 14.38 10.69
CA SER A 113 6.03 15.05 10.17
C SER A 113 5.20 14.20 9.19
N ALA A 114 5.75 13.10 8.67
CA ALA A 114 5.04 12.24 7.73
C ALA A 114 3.81 11.59 8.39
N ALA A 115 2.68 11.59 7.69
CA ALA A 115 1.54 10.78 8.07
C ALA A 115 1.81 9.31 7.75
N ILE A 116 1.54 8.41 8.68
CA ILE A 116 1.66 6.97 8.46
C ILE A 116 0.26 6.41 8.29
N ILE A 117 0.00 5.72 7.18
CA ILE A 117 -1.29 5.11 6.87
C ILE A 117 -1.08 3.60 6.80
N LEU A 118 -1.69 2.86 7.72
CA LEU A 118 -1.67 1.40 7.70
C LEU A 118 -2.77 0.89 6.78
N ILE A 119 -2.47 -0.16 6.01
CA ILE A 119 -3.44 -0.85 5.16
C ILE A 119 -3.48 -2.31 5.63
N THR A 120 -4.66 -2.82 5.94
CA THR A 120 -4.84 -4.22 6.34
C THR A 120 -4.49 -5.17 5.18
N PRO A 121 -4.07 -6.42 5.41
CA PRO A 121 -4.04 -7.41 4.34
C PRO A 121 -5.43 -7.56 3.68
N PRO A 122 -5.51 -7.83 2.37
CA PRO A 122 -6.80 -8.02 1.69
C PRO A 122 -7.48 -9.33 2.09
N PRO A 123 -8.76 -9.51 1.72
CA PRO A 123 -9.37 -10.83 1.84
C PRO A 123 -8.73 -11.82 0.86
N ILE A 124 -8.87 -13.12 1.16
CA ILE A 124 -8.36 -14.22 0.32
C ILE A 124 -9.54 -14.96 -0.29
N HIS A 125 -9.48 -15.24 -1.59
CA HIS A 125 -10.40 -16.18 -2.22
C HIS A 125 -9.71 -17.54 -2.38
N GLU A 126 -9.92 -18.45 -1.42
CA GLU A 126 -9.16 -19.71 -1.35
C GLU A 126 -9.27 -20.57 -2.62
N PRO A 127 -10.46 -20.78 -3.24
CA PRO A 127 -10.55 -21.53 -4.49
C PRO A 127 -9.64 -21.02 -5.61
N ALA A 128 -9.56 -19.71 -5.83
CA ALA A 128 -8.67 -19.14 -6.84
C ALA A 128 -7.20 -19.27 -6.42
N ARG A 129 -6.91 -19.05 -5.15
CA ARG A 129 -5.56 -19.14 -4.60
C ARG A 129 -4.98 -20.56 -4.65
N ILE A 130 -5.81 -21.55 -4.34
CA ILE A 130 -5.45 -22.97 -4.46
C ILE A 130 -5.13 -23.32 -5.92
N ARG A 131 -5.92 -22.85 -6.89
CA ARG A 131 -5.63 -23.07 -8.31
C ARG A 131 -4.33 -22.39 -8.75
N ASP A 132 -4.05 -21.19 -8.28
CA ASP A 132 -2.80 -20.48 -8.59
C ASP A 132 -1.57 -21.25 -8.10
N ILE A 133 -1.63 -21.81 -6.88
CA ILE A 133 -0.50 -22.53 -6.28
C ILE A 133 -0.31 -23.94 -6.86
N TYR A 134 -1.41 -24.64 -7.17
CA TYR A 134 -1.40 -26.08 -7.45
C TYR A 134 -1.90 -26.46 -8.86
N GLY A 135 -2.36 -25.52 -9.69
CA GLY A 135 -3.01 -25.80 -10.98
C GLY A 135 -4.40 -26.43 -10.83
N ASP A 136 -4.83 -27.30 -11.75
CA ASP A 136 -6.17 -27.92 -11.75
C ASP A 136 -6.27 -29.37 -11.26
N ASP A 137 -5.17 -30.15 -11.28
CA ASP A 137 -5.22 -31.59 -11.02
C ASP A 137 -4.43 -32.11 -9.80
N ASP A 138 -3.78 -31.24 -9.02
CA ASP A 138 -3.02 -31.67 -7.82
C ASP A 138 -3.94 -32.23 -6.71
N PRO A 139 -3.75 -33.47 -6.22
CA PRO A 139 -4.57 -34.06 -5.16
C PRO A 139 -4.26 -33.54 -3.75
N SER A 140 -3.17 -32.78 -3.56
CA SER A 140 -2.69 -32.24 -2.28
C SER A 140 -3.17 -30.81 -1.98
N ARG A 141 -4.02 -30.24 -2.83
CA ARG A 141 -4.63 -28.89 -2.71
C ARG A 141 -5.15 -28.62 -1.30
N GLN A 142 -4.36 -27.88 -0.54
CA GLN A 142 -4.80 -27.31 0.72
C GLN A 142 -4.53 -25.81 0.69
N PRO A 143 -5.43 -24.98 1.23
CA PRO A 143 -5.21 -23.55 1.26
C PRO A 143 -3.94 -23.23 2.03
N GLU A 144 -3.04 -22.49 1.42
CA GLU A 144 -1.84 -21.96 2.07
C GLU A 144 -2.09 -20.64 2.81
N ARG A 145 -3.17 -19.96 2.42
CA ARG A 145 -3.76 -18.80 3.06
C ARG A 145 -5.26 -19.00 3.12
N THR A 146 -5.90 -18.50 4.17
CA THR A 146 -7.36 -18.46 4.32
C THR A 146 -7.83 -17.05 4.56
N ASN A 147 -9.09 -16.78 4.21
CA ASN A 147 -9.70 -15.47 4.46
C ASN A 147 -9.85 -15.20 5.96
N GLU A 148 -10.09 -16.26 6.75
CA GLU A 148 -10.15 -16.19 8.21
C GLU A 148 -8.81 -15.78 8.83
N ALA A 149 -7.70 -16.38 8.38
CA ALA A 149 -6.37 -15.99 8.81
C ALA A 149 -6.10 -14.53 8.41
N ALA A 150 -6.34 -14.17 7.15
CA ALA A 150 -6.18 -12.78 6.70
C ALA A 150 -7.00 -11.79 7.55
N GLY A 151 -8.24 -12.13 7.93
CA GLY A 151 -9.09 -11.33 8.82
C GLY A 151 -8.49 -11.13 10.22
N SER A 152 -7.82 -12.16 10.77
CA SER A 152 -7.12 -12.05 12.06
C SER A 152 -5.95 -11.06 12.00
N TYR A 153 -5.18 -11.06 10.89
CA TYR A 153 -4.09 -10.10 10.67
C TYR A 153 -4.62 -8.70 10.35
N ALA A 154 -5.74 -8.58 9.62
CA ALA A 154 -6.44 -7.32 9.40
C ALA A 154 -6.86 -6.68 10.72
N GLN A 155 -7.50 -7.45 11.60
CA GLN A 155 -7.89 -6.96 12.92
C GLN A 155 -6.68 -6.56 13.77
N ALA A 156 -5.57 -7.31 13.70
CA ALA A 156 -4.32 -6.95 14.37
C ALA A 156 -3.74 -5.63 13.86
N CYS A 157 -3.73 -5.40 12.54
CA CYS A 157 -3.29 -4.15 11.91
C CYS A 157 -4.17 -2.97 12.34
N ILE A 158 -5.50 -3.14 12.36
CA ILE A 158 -6.45 -2.13 12.85
C ILE A 158 -6.17 -1.77 14.31
N THR A 159 -5.97 -2.77 15.16
CA THR A 159 -5.66 -2.54 16.58
C THR A 159 -4.36 -1.76 16.75
N VAL A 160 -3.29 -2.14 16.05
CA VAL A 160 -2.01 -1.42 16.10
C VAL A 160 -2.17 0.04 15.62
N GLY A 161 -2.88 0.27 14.51
CA GLY A 161 -3.08 1.62 14.02
C GLY A 161 -3.87 2.50 14.99
N LYS A 162 -4.90 1.95 15.65
CA LYS A 162 -5.65 2.65 16.71
C LYS A 162 -4.77 2.96 17.92
N GLU A 163 -3.97 2.02 18.39
CA GLU A 163 -3.04 2.21 19.51
C GLU A 163 -2.02 3.32 19.25
N LEU A 164 -1.52 3.40 18.01
CA LEU A 164 -0.52 4.41 17.60
C LEU A 164 -1.14 5.74 17.13
N GLY A 165 -2.48 5.83 17.04
CA GLY A 165 -3.17 7.01 16.52
C GLY A 165 -2.91 7.25 15.02
N HIS A 166 -2.66 6.20 14.25
CA HIS A 166 -2.45 6.26 12.80
C HIS A 166 -3.74 5.89 12.05
N PRO A 167 -4.09 6.59 10.95
CA PRO A 167 -5.16 6.16 10.06
C PRO A 167 -4.94 4.73 9.57
N VAL A 168 -6.02 3.94 9.52
CA VAL A 168 -6.03 2.58 8.98
C VAL A 168 -7.06 2.47 7.88
N ILE A 169 -6.67 1.89 6.75
CA ILE A 169 -7.56 1.48 5.67
C ILE A 169 -7.83 -0.01 5.86
N ASP A 170 -9.06 -0.34 6.25
CA ASP A 170 -9.51 -1.72 6.39
C ASP A 170 -9.99 -2.29 5.04
N ILE A 171 -9.03 -2.59 4.16
CA ILE A 171 -9.31 -3.13 2.83
C ILE A 171 -9.88 -4.55 2.90
N TRP A 172 -9.57 -5.31 3.95
CA TRP A 172 -10.16 -6.63 4.22
C TRP A 172 -11.69 -6.55 4.28
N THR A 173 -12.22 -5.67 5.12
CA THR A 173 -13.68 -5.47 5.23
C THR A 173 -14.22 -4.78 3.98
N LYS A 174 -13.58 -3.69 3.53
CA LYS A 174 -14.11 -2.84 2.46
C LYS A 174 -14.31 -3.57 1.15
N MET A 175 -13.36 -4.42 0.78
CA MET A 175 -13.45 -5.20 -0.46
C MET A 175 -14.60 -6.20 -0.41
N GLN A 176 -14.90 -6.78 0.75
CA GLN A 176 -15.96 -7.78 0.92
C GLN A 176 -17.39 -7.17 0.93
N GLU A 177 -17.53 -5.84 0.94
CA GLU A 177 -18.82 -5.17 0.77
C GLU A 177 -19.38 -5.33 -0.67
N PHE A 178 -18.53 -5.72 -1.62
CA PHE A 178 -18.92 -5.93 -3.02
C PHE A 178 -19.34 -7.40 -3.23
N PRO A 179 -20.56 -7.69 -3.74
CA PRO A 179 -21.07 -9.07 -3.82
C PRO A 179 -20.18 -10.08 -4.53
N ASP A 180 -19.45 -9.65 -5.57
CA ASP A 180 -18.60 -10.52 -6.41
C ASP A 180 -17.10 -10.26 -6.21
N TRP A 181 -16.70 -9.73 -5.05
CA TRP A 181 -15.31 -9.31 -4.78
C TRP A 181 -14.28 -10.42 -5.07
N GLN A 182 -14.64 -11.67 -4.81
CA GLN A 182 -13.77 -12.84 -4.96
C GLN A 182 -13.18 -12.95 -6.37
N THR A 183 -13.97 -12.63 -7.40
CA THR A 183 -13.58 -12.77 -8.80
C THR A 183 -13.41 -11.43 -9.49
N CYS A 184 -14.14 -10.40 -9.06
CA CYS A 184 -14.04 -9.09 -9.68
C CYS A 184 -12.85 -8.30 -9.13
N ALA A 185 -12.50 -8.45 -7.85
CA ALA A 185 -11.44 -7.68 -7.19
C ALA A 185 -10.09 -8.42 -7.12
N LEU A 186 -10.09 -9.76 -7.16
CA LEU A 186 -8.88 -10.57 -7.05
C LEU A 186 -8.62 -11.39 -8.32
N SER A 187 -7.37 -11.37 -8.82
CA SER A 187 -6.97 -12.05 -10.06
C SER A 187 -6.66 -13.53 -9.85
N ASP A 188 -5.96 -13.84 -8.77
CA ASP A 188 -5.48 -15.18 -8.40
C ASP A 188 -5.94 -15.59 -6.99
N GLY A 189 -6.94 -14.88 -6.47
CA GLY A 189 -7.44 -15.03 -5.10
C GLY A 189 -6.61 -14.31 -4.03
N LEU A 190 -5.59 -13.54 -4.41
CA LEU A 190 -4.82 -12.66 -3.50
C LEU A 190 -4.50 -11.29 -4.13
N HIS A 191 -3.91 -11.26 -5.32
CA HIS A 191 -3.52 -10.02 -6.00
C HIS A 191 -4.70 -9.33 -6.65
N PHE A 192 -4.59 -8.01 -6.82
CA PHE A 192 -5.73 -7.17 -7.20
C PHE A 192 -5.89 -7.09 -8.72
N THR A 193 -7.12 -7.23 -9.19
CA THR A 193 -7.54 -6.79 -10.52
C THR A 193 -7.57 -5.25 -10.58
N PRO A 194 -7.79 -4.63 -11.75
CA PRO A 194 -8.08 -3.18 -11.82
C PRO A 194 -9.25 -2.75 -10.92
N THR A 195 -10.27 -3.58 -10.73
CA THR A 195 -11.39 -3.29 -9.82
C THR A 195 -10.94 -3.30 -8.36
N GLY A 196 -10.17 -4.30 -7.93
CA GLY A 196 -9.63 -4.36 -6.57
C GLY A 196 -8.70 -3.18 -6.26
N ASN A 197 -7.85 -2.83 -7.24
CA ASN A 197 -7.01 -1.64 -7.17
C ASN A 197 -7.83 -0.35 -7.05
N LYS A 198 -8.94 -0.23 -7.79
CA LYS A 198 -9.82 0.94 -7.69
C LYS A 198 -10.43 1.08 -6.30
N ILE A 199 -10.88 -0.02 -5.67
CA ILE A 199 -11.43 0.02 -4.30
C ILE A 199 -10.39 0.57 -3.32
N LEU A 200 -9.15 0.08 -3.39
CA LEU A 200 -8.08 0.57 -2.52
C LEU A 200 -7.73 2.03 -2.83
N PHE A 201 -7.63 2.40 -4.10
CA PHE A 201 -7.38 3.78 -4.52
C PHE A 201 -8.39 4.77 -3.92
N ASP A 202 -9.69 4.46 -4.01
CA ASP A 202 -10.75 5.33 -3.50
C ASP A 202 -10.61 5.55 -1.97
N GLU A 203 -10.31 4.49 -1.20
CA GLU A 203 -10.07 4.62 0.24
C GLU A 203 -8.75 5.36 0.55
N VAL A 204 -7.68 5.14 -0.21
CA VAL A 204 -6.41 5.89 -0.02
C VAL A 204 -6.63 7.38 -0.24
N VAL A 205 -7.32 7.77 -1.32
CA VAL A 205 -7.62 9.18 -1.61
C VAL A 205 -8.47 9.80 -0.50
N LYS A 206 -9.49 9.07 -0.01
CA LYS A 206 -10.34 9.51 1.09
C LYS A 206 -9.56 9.69 2.39
N THR A 207 -8.67 8.75 2.73
CA THR A 207 -7.81 8.86 3.92
C THR A 207 -6.82 10.01 3.79
N LEU A 208 -6.19 10.19 2.63
CA LEU A 208 -5.31 11.35 2.36
C LEU A 208 -6.07 12.68 2.55
N ALA A 209 -7.29 12.78 2.03
CA ALA A 209 -8.11 13.98 2.20
C ALA A 209 -8.45 14.25 3.68
N SER A 210 -8.71 13.19 4.47
CA SER A 210 -9.01 13.32 5.91
C SER A 210 -7.85 13.88 6.74
N ILE A 211 -6.60 13.67 6.28
CA ILE A 211 -5.39 14.24 6.89
C ILE A 211 -4.96 15.55 6.22
N GLY A 212 -5.83 16.14 5.40
CA GLY A 212 -5.61 17.44 4.76
C GLY A 212 -4.80 17.41 3.45
N PHE A 213 -4.49 16.23 2.93
CA PHE A 213 -3.76 16.05 1.67
C PHE A 213 -4.76 15.78 0.52
N SER A 214 -5.09 16.80 -0.26
CA SER A 214 -5.99 16.68 -1.41
C SER A 214 -5.50 17.51 -2.61
N GLN A 215 -5.89 17.11 -3.82
CA GLN A 215 -5.41 17.75 -5.05
C GLN A 215 -5.80 19.24 -5.12
N GLU A 216 -6.96 19.59 -4.58
CA GLU A 216 -7.53 20.93 -4.58
C GLU A 216 -6.75 21.87 -3.66
N ARG A 217 -6.07 21.33 -2.65
CA ARG A 217 -5.26 22.10 -1.68
C ARG A 217 -3.80 22.22 -2.07
N LEU A 218 -3.30 21.35 -2.95
CA LEU A 218 -1.90 21.36 -3.35
C LEU A 218 -1.66 22.34 -4.50
N PRO A 219 -0.64 23.21 -4.42
CA PRO A 219 -0.25 24.05 -5.55
C PRO A 219 0.27 23.18 -6.69
N SER A 220 0.02 23.61 -7.92
CA SER A 220 0.72 23.05 -9.08
C SER A 220 2.18 23.53 -9.07
N ASP A 221 3.11 22.65 -9.42
CA ASP A 221 4.55 22.91 -9.31
C ASP A 221 5.08 23.99 -10.27
N LEU A 222 4.44 24.16 -11.43
CA LEU A 222 4.78 25.16 -12.46
C LEU A 222 3.51 25.65 -13.18
N PRO A 223 3.54 26.83 -13.81
CA PRO A 223 2.41 27.36 -14.59
C PRO A 223 1.96 26.43 -15.73
N LEU A 224 0.72 26.62 -16.18
CA LEU A 224 0.20 26.05 -17.42
C LEU A 224 0.82 26.74 -18.64
N TYR A 225 0.92 26.03 -19.76
CA TYR A 225 1.60 26.53 -20.96
C TYR A 225 0.98 27.85 -21.49
N HIS A 226 -0.32 28.07 -21.29
CA HIS A 226 -1.01 29.30 -21.72
C HIS A 226 -0.77 30.49 -20.77
N GLU A 227 -0.14 30.27 -19.62
CA GLU A 227 0.28 31.32 -18.68
C GLU A 227 1.70 31.79 -18.97
N ILE A 228 2.42 31.11 -19.88
CA ILE A 228 3.80 31.41 -20.25
C ILE A 228 3.80 32.29 -21.50
N ASP A 229 4.37 33.49 -21.40
CA ASP A 229 4.65 34.32 -22.59
C ASP A 229 5.79 33.67 -23.40
N PRO A 230 5.58 33.26 -24.66
CA PRO A 230 6.63 32.66 -25.48
C PRO A 230 7.83 33.58 -25.73
N LYS A 231 7.65 34.90 -25.60
CA LYS A 231 8.72 35.89 -25.77
C LYS A 231 9.47 36.19 -24.48
N ASP A 232 8.89 35.89 -23.32
CA ASP A 232 9.49 36.08 -22.00
C ASP A 232 9.01 35.01 -21.00
N PRO A 233 9.42 33.73 -21.19
CA PRO A 233 8.91 32.63 -20.38
C PRO A 233 9.34 32.72 -18.91
N MET A 234 10.48 33.38 -18.63
CA MET A 234 11.03 33.48 -17.26
C MET A 234 10.13 34.29 -16.33
N LYS A 235 9.36 35.23 -16.87
CA LYS A 235 8.41 36.03 -16.11
C LYS A 235 7.34 35.18 -15.41
N ALA A 236 6.87 34.11 -16.05
CA ALA A 236 5.87 33.20 -15.48
C ALA A 236 6.51 32.08 -14.63
N LEU A 237 7.76 31.72 -14.92
CA LEU A 237 8.47 30.63 -14.25
C LEU A 237 9.07 31.02 -12.89
N GLY A 238 8.97 32.29 -12.50
CA GLY A 238 9.50 32.80 -11.24
C GLY A 238 11.03 32.76 -11.25
N ALA A 239 11.64 33.81 -11.80
CA ALA A 239 13.06 34.09 -11.61
C ALA A 239 13.40 34.25 -10.12
#